data_AF-A0A940A9N8-F1
#
_entry.id   AF-A0A940A9N8-F1
#
_cell.length_a   1.000
_cell.length_b   1.000
_cell.length_c   1.000
_cell.angle_alpha   90.00
_cell.angle_beta   90.00
_cell.angle_gamma   90.00
#
_symmetry.space_group_name_H-M   'P 1'
#
loop_
_entity.id
_entity.type
_entity.pdbx_description
1 polymer ?
#
loop_
_entity_poly.entity_id
_entity_poly.type
_entity_poly.pdbx_seq_one_letter_code
_entity_poly.pdbx_strand_id
1 'polypeptide(L)'
;TIWPHESQVYPALSYDGVKMQTYACSNELNGSEGDTMMGIGTFCHEFTHCLGIPDFYDTSDETDNYGMGIFDPMCQGSYNGDSWIPAPYTGYERHFCGWKNYRLLSEPCRVSKLECIENGGETYQIVNPGNADEYYLLENRNGSYGWDRGLYTNSGGQRISGLLVTHVTYVKNRWTYNTVNAGNEYQCMTIFHADNSDATTMEYMGQTYLDVNEYFGDLYPHRVSLTENHNSLSDTSTPQDVLNTPNTDGSYLMHTSVTSITKQSRYVNFTFMNGTLPWSDPDGIQEVTAQGQAAAGVYNLSGVRVSQEKDDVSLPHGIYIVRDQEGRSTKVRK
;
A
#
# COMPACT_ATOMS: atom_id res chain seq x y z
N THR A 1 -7.47 -25.55 -18.63
CA THR A 1 -6.98 -24.70 -17.53
C THR A 1 -7.46 -23.29 -17.78
N ILE A 2 -7.87 -22.56 -16.74
CA ILE A 2 -8.27 -21.14 -16.83
C ILE A 2 -7.17 -20.34 -16.14
N TRP A 3 -6.61 -19.34 -16.83
CA TRP A 3 -5.63 -18.43 -16.24
C TRP A 3 -6.36 -17.41 -15.35
N PRO A 4 -5.86 -17.05 -14.15
CA PRO A 4 -6.46 -16.00 -13.34
C PRO A 4 -6.57 -14.67 -14.09
N HIS A 5 -7.71 -14.00 -14.00
CA HIS A 5 -7.91 -12.69 -14.64
C HIS A 5 -9.18 -12.00 -14.13
N GLU A 6 -9.20 -10.68 -14.24
CA GLU A 6 -10.41 -9.85 -14.33
C GLU A 6 -10.77 -9.61 -15.80
N SER A 7 -12.06 -9.66 -16.10
CA SER A 7 -12.57 -9.27 -17.41
C SER A 7 -14.03 -8.86 -17.36
N GLN A 8 -14.52 -8.40 -18.51
CA GLN A 8 -15.90 -7.99 -18.70
C GLN A 8 -16.61 -8.89 -19.70
N VAL A 9 -17.83 -9.30 -19.35
CA VAL A 9 -18.74 -9.94 -20.28
C VAL A 9 -19.50 -8.87 -21.06
N TYR A 10 -19.35 -8.84 -22.38
CA TYR A 10 -20.02 -7.89 -23.26
C TYR A 10 -20.88 -8.60 -24.33
N PRO A 11 -22.18 -8.26 -24.45
CA PRO A 11 -22.94 -7.37 -23.58
C PRO A 11 -23.13 -7.97 -22.18
N ALA A 12 -23.43 -7.12 -21.19
CA ALA A 12 -23.68 -7.57 -19.81
C ALA A 12 -24.77 -8.66 -19.76
N LEU A 13 -24.50 -9.73 -19.03
CA LEU A 13 -25.45 -10.84 -18.83
C LEU A 13 -26.52 -10.42 -17.83
N SER A 14 -27.76 -10.88 -18.07
CA SER A 14 -28.88 -10.66 -17.15
C SER A 14 -29.49 -12.00 -16.76
N TYR A 15 -29.51 -12.30 -15.47
CA TYR A 15 -30.15 -13.48 -14.90
C TYR A 15 -31.06 -13.04 -13.75
N ASP A 16 -32.33 -13.46 -13.77
CA ASP A 16 -33.33 -13.13 -12.75
C ASP A 16 -33.43 -11.62 -12.41
N GLY A 17 -33.22 -10.76 -13.40
CA GLY A 17 -33.25 -9.30 -13.25
C GLY A 17 -31.97 -8.67 -12.69
N VAL A 18 -30.95 -9.47 -12.37
CA VAL A 18 -29.61 -9.00 -11.95
C VAL A 18 -28.68 -8.95 -13.15
N LYS A 19 -27.94 -7.85 -13.30
CA LYS A 19 -26.93 -7.66 -14.34
C LYS A 19 -25.54 -8.00 -13.81
N MET A 20 -24.77 -8.75 -14.60
CA MET A 20 -23.36 -9.05 -14.37
C MET A 20 -22.55 -8.60 -15.58
N GLN A 21 -21.46 -7.88 -15.33
CA GLN A 21 -20.57 -7.38 -16.38
C GLN A 21 -19.11 -7.72 -16.06
N THR A 22 -18.58 -7.19 -14.96
CA THR A 22 -17.23 -7.50 -14.47
C THR A 22 -17.21 -8.82 -13.70
N TYR A 23 -16.20 -9.64 -13.95
CA TYR A 23 -15.89 -10.82 -13.15
C TYR A 23 -14.37 -10.93 -12.96
N ALA A 24 -13.97 -11.50 -11.83
CA ALA A 24 -12.62 -11.99 -11.61
C ALA A 24 -12.67 -13.51 -11.41
N CYS A 25 -11.63 -14.20 -11.86
CA CYS A 25 -11.45 -15.61 -11.57
C CYS A 25 -10.04 -15.87 -11.04
N SER A 26 -9.96 -16.72 -10.02
CA SER A 26 -8.72 -17.19 -9.43
C SER A 26 -8.73 -18.72 -9.39
N ASN A 27 -7.56 -19.32 -9.14
CA ASN A 27 -7.39 -20.76 -9.11
C ASN A 27 -7.39 -21.31 -7.67
N GLU A 28 -7.90 -22.53 -7.53
CA GLU A 28 -7.88 -23.30 -6.28
C GLU A 28 -6.50 -23.92 -6.02
N LEU A 29 -5.88 -24.46 -7.08
CA LEU A 29 -4.62 -25.19 -7.04
C LEU A 29 -3.50 -24.39 -7.71
N ASN A 30 -2.31 -24.42 -7.14
CA ASN A 30 -1.12 -23.80 -7.70
C ASN A 30 -0.57 -24.64 -8.88
N GLY A 31 -0.20 -23.97 -9.98
CA GLY A 31 0.30 -24.61 -11.20
C GLY A 31 -0.80 -25.17 -12.11
N SER A 32 -0.39 -25.86 -13.19
CA SER A 32 -1.29 -26.44 -14.18
C SER A 32 -1.83 -27.83 -13.81
N GLU A 33 -1.24 -28.47 -12.79
CA GLU A 33 -1.55 -29.80 -12.27
C GLU A 33 -1.05 -29.93 -10.82
N GLY A 34 -1.50 -30.97 -10.10
CA GLY A 34 -1.07 -31.27 -8.74
C GLY A 34 -2.18 -31.14 -7.69
N ASP A 35 -1.78 -31.13 -6.42
CA ASP A 35 -2.65 -31.07 -5.24
C ASP A 35 -2.29 -29.91 -4.28
N THR A 36 -1.33 -29.07 -4.67
CA THR A 36 -0.90 -27.93 -3.87
C THR A 36 -1.92 -26.80 -4.00
N MET A 37 -2.50 -26.36 -2.88
CA MET A 37 -3.41 -25.22 -2.85
C MET A 37 -2.69 -23.92 -3.20
N MET A 38 -3.35 -23.04 -3.94
CA MET A 38 -2.84 -21.69 -4.15
C MET A 38 -3.08 -20.81 -2.90
N GLY A 39 -2.11 -19.93 -2.60
CA GLY A 39 -2.27 -18.89 -1.60
C GLY A 39 -3.29 -17.82 -2.01
N ILE A 40 -3.68 -16.98 -1.05
CA ILE A 40 -4.73 -15.97 -1.27
C ILE A 40 -4.30 -14.79 -2.17
N GLY A 41 -2.99 -14.63 -2.40
CA GLY A 41 -2.42 -13.47 -3.09
C GLY A 41 -2.95 -13.23 -4.50
N THR A 42 -3.05 -14.28 -5.33
CA THR A 42 -3.65 -14.18 -6.67
C THR A 42 -5.11 -13.76 -6.59
N PHE A 43 -5.89 -14.31 -5.66
CA PHE A 43 -7.27 -13.86 -5.46
C PHE A 43 -7.31 -12.38 -5.06
N CYS A 44 -6.43 -11.94 -4.15
CA CYS A 44 -6.34 -10.54 -3.76
C CYS A 44 -6.04 -9.63 -4.96
N HIS A 45 -5.09 -10.01 -5.82
CA HIS A 45 -4.76 -9.27 -7.05
C HIS A 45 -5.99 -9.11 -7.96
N GLU A 46 -6.61 -10.23 -8.35
CA GLU A 46 -7.76 -10.21 -9.27
C GLU A 46 -8.99 -9.52 -8.68
N PHE A 47 -9.22 -9.68 -7.38
CA PHE A 47 -10.31 -8.98 -6.69
C PHE A 47 -10.06 -7.46 -6.68
N THR A 48 -8.81 -7.02 -6.63
CA THR A 48 -8.47 -5.59 -6.62
C THR A 48 -8.79 -4.92 -7.94
N HIS A 49 -8.65 -5.61 -9.08
CA HIS A 49 -9.15 -5.11 -10.36
C HIS A 49 -10.67 -4.88 -10.35
N CYS A 50 -11.43 -5.70 -9.62
CA CYS A 50 -12.88 -5.45 -9.44
C CYS A 50 -13.17 -4.17 -8.64
N LEU A 51 -12.19 -3.64 -7.90
CA LEU A 51 -12.27 -2.34 -7.22
C LEU A 51 -11.90 -1.17 -8.16
N GLY A 52 -11.46 -1.45 -9.38
CA GLY A 52 -11.12 -0.45 -10.40
C GLY A 52 -9.65 -0.02 -10.40
N ILE A 53 -8.77 -0.78 -9.76
CA ILE A 53 -7.34 -0.49 -9.68
C ILE A 53 -6.60 -1.31 -10.77
N PRO A 54 -5.76 -0.68 -11.59
CA PRO A 54 -4.95 -1.38 -12.60
C PRO A 54 -3.75 -2.09 -11.98
N ASP A 55 -3.02 -2.82 -12.80
CA ASP A 55 -1.69 -3.30 -12.50
C ASP A 55 -0.70 -2.16 -12.32
N PHE A 56 0.19 -2.34 -11.35
CA PHE A 56 1.34 -1.48 -11.10
C PHE A 56 2.67 -2.16 -11.43
N TYR A 57 2.66 -3.32 -12.08
CA TYR A 57 3.84 -3.85 -12.79
C TYR A 57 3.83 -3.38 -14.26
N ASP A 58 4.91 -3.69 -14.97
CA ASP A 58 5.00 -3.46 -16.41
C ASP A 58 4.15 -4.47 -17.19
N THR A 59 3.04 -4.02 -17.77
CA THR A 59 2.13 -4.90 -18.54
C THR A 59 2.51 -5.07 -20.00
N SER A 60 3.61 -4.44 -20.47
CA SER A 60 3.96 -4.42 -21.89
C SER A 60 4.74 -5.63 -22.38
N ASP A 61 5.36 -6.40 -21.48
CA ASP A 61 6.39 -7.42 -21.81
C ASP A 61 7.58 -6.87 -22.65
N GLU A 62 7.70 -5.55 -22.81
CA GLU A 62 8.73 -4.90 -23.64
C GLU A 62 9.85 -4.25 -22.80
N THR A 63 9.58 -3.98 -21.53
CA THR A 63 10.49 -3.30 -20.60
C THR A 63 10.49 -4.01 -19.24
N ASP A 64 11.57 -3.84 -18.49
CA ASP A 64 11.74 -4.40 -17.14
C ASP A 64 11.48 -3.32 -16.08
N ASN A 65 10.40 -2.54 -16.23
CA ASN A 65 10.07 -1.48 -15.27
C ASN A 65 9.76 -2.07 -13.88
N TYR A 66 10.39 -1.52 -12.84
CA TYR A 66 10.30 -2.01 -11.46
C TYR A 66 8.86 -2.07 -10.91
N GLY A 67 8.03 -1.09 -11.25
CA GLY A 67 6.67 -0.96 -10.75
C GLY A 67 6.63 -0.71 -9.24
N MET A 68 5.88 -1.52 -8.51
CA MET A 68 5.83 -1.47 -7.03
C MET A 68 6.57 -2.64 -6.36
N GLY A 69 7.21 -3.51 -7.14
CA GLY A 69 7.93 -4.67 -6.63
C GLY A 69 7.10 -5.54 -5.68
N ILE A 70 7.74 -6.01 -4.62
CA ILE A 70 7.12 -6.83 -3.57
C ILE A 70 6.24 -6.03 -2.60
N PHE A 71 6.15 -4.70 -2.75
CA PHE A 71 5.51 -3.83 -1.77
C PHE A 71 4.00 -3.66 -1.99
N ASP A 72 3.47 -4.05 -3.15
CA ASP A 72 2.07 -3.88 -3.50
C ASP A 72 1.45 -5.15 -4.15
N PRO A 73 0.21 -5.54 -3.79
CA PRO A 73 -0.46 -6.70 -4.40
C PRO A 73 -0.81 -6.52 -5.88
N MET A 74 -0.84 -5.31 -6.43
CA MET A 74 -1.00 -5.03 -7.86
C MET A 74 0.32 -5.11 -8.64
N CYS A 75 1.36 -5.62 -7.99
CA CYS A 75 2.65 -5.96 -8.57
C CYS A 75 3.10 -7.32 -8.00
N GLN A 76 4.40 -7.53 -7.81
CA GLN A 76 4.94 -8.81 -7.32
C GLN A 76 4.54 -9.13 -5.87
N GLY A 77 4.07 -8.14 -5.11
CA GLY A 77 3.65 -8.32 -3.73
C GLY A 77 2.51 -9.32 -3.54
N SER A 78 1.74 -9.64 -4.58
CA SER A 78 0.74 -10.71 -4.54
C SER A 78 1.37 -12.10 -4.37
N TYR A 79 2.62 -12.29 -4.79
CA TYR A 79 3.33 -13.58 -4.71
C TYR A 79 4.13 -13.77 -3.43
N ASN A 80 4.16 -12.77 -2.54
CA ASN A 80 4.91 -12.84 -1.29
C ASN A 80 4.52 -14.06 -0.44
N GLY A 81 5.54 -14.74 0.10
CA GLY A 81 5.37 -15.96 0.91
C GLY A 81 4.63 -17.06 0.15
N ASP A 82 5.03 -17.33 -1.09
CA ASP A 82 4.38 -18.30 -1.99
C ASP A 82 2.88 -17.99 -2.20
N SER A 83 2.55 -16.69 -2.32
CA SER A 83 1.19 -16.13 -2.40
C SER A 83 0.34 -16.31 -1.13
N TRP A 84 0.89 -16.83 -0.02
CA TRP A 84 0.14 -17.00 1.24
C TRP A 84 0.16 -15.75 2.12
N ILE A 85 1.10 -14.84 1.88
CA ILE A 85 1.26 -13.63 2.68
C ILE A 85 1.46 -12.44 1.73
N PRO A 86 0.46 -12.12 0.89
CA PRO A 86 0.56 -11.00 -0.04
C PRO A 86 0.84 -9.70 0.71
N ALA A 87 1.48 -8.75 0.03
CA ALA A 87 1.66 -7.40 0.55
C ALA A 87 0.29 -6.78 0.88
N PRO A 88 0.17 -6.04 2.00
CA PRO A 88 -1.00 -5.21 2.22
C PRO A 88 -1.05 -4.09 1.17
N TYR A 89 -2.26 -3.62 0.88
CA TYR A 89 -2.44 -2.38 0.11
C TYR A 89 -1.64 -1.23 0.71
N THR A 90 -0.95 -0.50 -0.15
CA THR A 90 -0.27 0.75 0.17
C THR A 90 -1.29 1.84 0.49
N GLY A 91 -0.78 3.01 0.87
CA GLY A 91 -1.57 4.21 1.06
C GLY A 91 -2.34 4.59 -0.20
N TYR A 92 -1.82 4.28 -1.38
CA TYR A 92 -2.48 4.61 -2.65
C TYR A 92 -3.83 3.91 -2.78
N GLU A 93 -3.88 2.59 -2.68
CA GLU A 93 -5.13 1.83 -2.87
C GLU A 93 -6.10 2.08 -1.71
N ARG A 94 -5.58 2.28 -0.49
CA ARG A 94 -6.40 2.67 0.67
C ARG A 94 -7.08 4.02 0.47
N HIS A 95 -6.41 4.97 -0.18
CA HIS A 95 -7.01 6.25 -0.55
C HIS A 95 -7.97 6.14 -1.71
N PHE A 96 -7.58 5.43 -2.78
CA PHE A 96 -8.41 5.19 -3.95
C PHE A 96 -9.76 4.55 -3.58
N CYS A 97 -9.73 3.56 -2.68
CA CYS A 97 -10.94 2.89 -2.18
C CYS A 97 -11.72 3.71 -1.11
N GLY A 98 -11.22 4.88 -0.72
CA GLY A 98 -11.84 5.75 0.29
C GLY A 98 -11.72 5.24 1.74
N TRP A 99 -10.80 4.33 2.03
CA TRP A 99 -10.62 3.76 3.36
C TRP A 99 -9.77 4.65 4.26
N LYS A 100 -8.81 5.39 3.70
CA LYS A 100 -7.96 6.32 4.44
C LYS A 100 -7.54 7.50 3.58
N ASN A 101 -7.54 8.71 4.14
CA ASN A 101 -7.05 9.91 3.45
C ASN A 101 -5.55 10.08 3.65
N TYR A 102 -4.90 10.73 2.68
CA TYR A 102 -3.53 11.19 2.84
C TYR A 102 -3.43 12.33 3.86
N ARG A 103 -2.24 12.46 4.46
CA ARG A 103 -1.84 13.61 5.28
C ARG A 103 -0.93 14.52 4.46
N LEU A 104 -1.42 15.67 4.04
CA LEU A 104 -0.64 16.59 3.22
C LEU A 104 0.54 17.18 4.02
N LEU A 105 1.72 17.13 3.44
CA LEU A 105 2.93 17.81 3.90
C LEU A 105 3.15 19.07 3.05
N SER A 106 2.61 20.20 3.50
CA SER A 106 2.76 21.49 2.81
C SER A 106 3.73 22.44 3.51
N GLU A 107 4.02 22.23 4.80
CA GLU A 107 4.83 23.14 5.62
C GLU A 107 5.92 22.38 6.38
N PRO A 108 7.09 23.00 6.65
CA PRO A 108 8.18 22.37 7.41
C PRO A 108 7.73 21.79 8.76
N CYS A 109 7.97 20.49 8.95
CA CYS A 109 7.58 19.80 10.19
C CYS A 109 8.45 18.58 10.51
N ARG A 110 8.22 17.97 11.68
CA ARG A 110 8.76 16.67 12.08
C ARG A 110 7.65 15.64 12.22
N VAL A 111 7.75 14.56 11.47
CA VAL A 111 6.90 13.38 11.67
C VAL A 111 7.64 12.43 12.60
N SER A 112 7.03 12.12 13.74
CA SER A 112 7.59 11.25 14.77
C SER A 112 6.63 10.12 15.07
N LYS A 113 7.17 8.93 15.35
CA LYS A 113 6.41 7.70 15.63
C LYS A 113 5.39 7.37 14.54
N LEU A 114 5.76 7.53 13.27
CA LEU A 114 4.95 7.03 12.17
C LEU A 114 4.83 5.51 12.32
N GLU A 115 3.64 5.04 12.65
CA GLU A 115 3.32 3.64 12.83
C GLU A 115 3.31 2.91 11.48
N CYS A 116 3.54 1.60 11.48
CA CYS A 116 3.45 0.80 10.26
C CYS A 116 2.00 0.74 9.72
N ILE A 117 1.85 0.64 8.40
CA ILE A 117 0.54 0.70 7.74
C ILE A 117 -0.43 -0.40 8.23
N GLU A 118 0.11 -1.57 8.56
CA GLU A 118 -0.60 -2.72 9.12
C GLU A 118 -1.10 -2.51 10.56
N ASN A 119 -0.58 -1.51 11.26
CA ASN A 119 -1.03 -1.12 12.59
C ASN A 119 -1.64 0.29 12.61
N GLY A 120 -2.27 0.69 11.49
CA GLY A 120 -2.99 1.97 11.39
C GLY A 120 -2.12 3.17 11.06
N GLY A 121 -0.87 2.98 10.62
CA GLY A 121 0.03 4.03 10.14
C GLY A 121 -0.61 4.98 9.13
N GLU A 122 -0.25 6.26 9.20
CA GLU A 122 -0.66 7.30 8.25
C GLU A 122 0.14 7.20 6.95
N THR A 123 -0.42 7.71 5.85
CA THR A 123 0.30 7.94 4.60
C THR A 123 0.39 9.44 4.39
N TYR A 124 1.61 9.96 4.29
CA TYR A 124 1.84 11.39 4.03
C TYR A 124 1.99 11.63 2.53
N GLN A 125 1.52 12.78 2.04
CA GLN A 125 1.62 13.16 0.63
C GLN A 125 2.44 14.45 0.48
N ILE A 126 3.34 14.46 -0.50
CA ILE A 126 4.05 15.66 -0.97
C ILE A 126 3.68 15.86 -2.43
N VAL A 127 3.07 16.99 -2.77
CA VAL A 127 2.52 17.25 -4.10
C VAL A 127 3.49 18.07 -4.93
N ASN A 128 3.69 17.71 -6.21
CA ASN A 128 4.44 18.53 -7.16
C ASN A 128 3.70 19.86 -7.38
N PRO A 129 4.28 21.02 -7.05
CA PRO A 129 3.62 22.30 -7.23
C PRO A 129 3.29 22.62 -8.70
N GLY A 130 4.05 22.07 -9.65
CA GLY A 130 3.83 22.25 -11.09
C GLY A 130 2.73 21.35 -11.67
N ASN A 131 2.43 20.24 -11.01
CA ASN A 131 1.42 19.28 -11.46
C ASN A 131 0.87 18.47 -10.28
N ALA A 132 -0.36 18.76 -9.84
CA ALA A 132 -0.96 18.09 -8.69
C ALA A 132 -1.29 16.60 -8.92
N ASP A 133 -1.33 16.14 -10.17
CA ASP A 133 -1.47 14.72 -10.52
C ASP A 133 -0.14 13.95 -10.32
N GLU A 134 0.95 14.63 -9.98
CA GLU A 134 2.22 14.04 -9.61
C GLU A 134 2.58 14.33 -8.15
N TYR A 135 2.91 13.29 -7.39
CA TYR A 135 3.16 13.41 -5.96
C TYR A 135 3.95 12.23 -5.42
N TYR A 136 4.50 12.40 -4.22
CA TYR A 136 5.11 11.33 -3.45
C TYR A 136 4.21 10.91 -2.29
N LEU A 137 4.17 9.61 -2.01
CA LEU A 137 3.52 9.04 -0.82
C LEU A 137 4.57 8.45 0.11
N LEU A 138 4.46 8.76 1.39
CA LEU A 138 5.39 8.34 2.43
C LEU A 138 4.64 7.50 3.45
N GLU A 139 5.02 6.23 3.57
CA GLU A 139 4.42 5.30 4.52
C GLU A 139 5.46 4.40 5.17
N ASN A 140 5.17 3.92 6.39
CA ASN A 140 6.05 3.01 7.09
C ASN A 140 5.61 1.56 6.87
N ARG A 141 6.54 0.74 6.38
CA ARG A 141 6.38 -0.70 6.17
C ARG A 141 7.20 -1.46 7.19
N ASN A 142 6.66 -2.56 7.71
CA ASN A 142 7.36 -3.34 8.73
C ASN A 142 7.14 -4.84 8.60
N GLY A 143 8.15 -5.52 8.04
CA GLY A 143 8.15 -6.95 7.84
C GLY A 143 8.04 -7.84 9.09
N SER A 144 7.93 -7.27 10.29
CA SER A 144 7.62 -8.01 11.51
C SER A 144 6.12 -7.99 11.89
N TYR A 145 5.27 -7.23 11.19
CA TYR A 145 3.87 -7.00 11.54
C TYR A 145 2.92 -7.37 10.41
N GLY A 146 1.74 -7.90 10.77
CA GLY A 146 0.63 -8.13 9.84
C GLY A 146 1.01 -8.92 8.59
N TRP A 147 0.45 -8.50 7.46
CA TRP A 147 0.72 -9.06 6.13
C TRP A 147 2.08 -8.64 5.58
N ASP A 148 2.67 -7.54 6.07
CA ASP A 148 4.05 -7.17 5.74
C ASP A 148 5.07 -8.25 6.14
N ARG A 149 4.70 -9.25 6.94
CA ARG A 149 5.51 -10.46 7.15
C ARG A 149 5.86 -11.22 5.85
N GLY A 150 5.23 -10.91 4.72
CA GLY A 150 5.69 -11.34 3.40
C GLY A 150 6.96 -10.65 2.90
N LEU A 151 7.31 -9.48 3.46
CA LEU A 151 8.49 -8.68 3.12
C LEU A 151 9.75 -9.19 3.85
N TYR A 152 10.40 -10.19 3.26
CA TYR A 152 11.64 -10.76 3.79
C TYR A 152 12.58 -11.22 2.68
N THR A 153 13.87 -11.31 3.00
CA THR A 153 14.89 -11.84 2.09
C THR A 153 15.00 -13.37 2.20
N ASN A 154 15.33 -14.03 1.09
CA ASN A 154 15.52 -15.49 1.03
C ASN A 154 16.70 -15.95 1.91
N SER A 155 17.72 -15.10 2.06
CA SER A 155 18.93 -15.40 2.83
C SER A 155 18.81 -14.91 4.27
N GLY A 156 18.32 -15.79 5.15
CA GLY A 156 18.40 -15.58 6.61
C GLY A 156 17.18 -14.92 7.27
N GLY A 157 16.07 -14.73 6.52
CA GLY A 157 14.80 -14.27 7.08
C GLY A 157 14.82 -12.81 7.56
N GLN A 158 15.71 -12.00 7.00
CA GLN A 158 15.80 -10.59 7.34
C GLN A 158 14.52 -9.88 6.90
N ARG A 159 13.88 -9.18 7.84
CA ARG A 159 12.64 -8.45 7.58
C ARG A 159 12.95 -7.11 6.95
N ILE A 160 12.30 -6.83 5.84
CA ILE A 160 12.38 -5.53 5.16
C ILE A 160 11.46 -4.58 5.92
N SER A 161 11.96 -3.41 6.33
CA SER A 161 11.18 -2.44 7.10
C SER A 161 11.79 -1.06 6.98
N GLY A 162 10.96 -0.03 6.92
CA GLY A 162 11.39 1.35 6.76
C GLY A 162 10.30 2.21 6.14
N LEU A 163 10.69 3.42 5.77
CA LEU A 163 9.86 4.33 5.00
C LEU A 163 9.90 3.89 3.53
N LEU A 164 8.74 3.52 3.01
CA LEU A 164 8.49 3.43 1.58
C LEU A 164 8.16 4.83 1.07
N VAL A 165 8.84 5.25 0.01
CA VAL A 165 8.53 6.50 -0.68
C VAL A 165 8.09 6.16 -2.09
N THR A 166 6.80 6.23 -2.36
CA THR A 166 6.19 5.94 -3.66
C THR A 166 6.12 7.22 -4.48
N HIS A 167 6.58 7.18 -5.73
CA HIS A 167 6.38 8.21 -6.74
C HIS A 167 5.16 7.87 -7.60
N VAL A 168 4.17 8.77 -7.60
CA VAL A 168 2.97 8.63 -8.41
C VAL A 168 2.88 9.77 -9.42
N THR A 169 2.64 9.46 -10.68
CA THR A 169 2.26 10.38 -11.75
C THR A 169 0.98 9.87 -12.37
N TYR A 170 -0.17 10.37 -11.90
CA TYR A 170 -1.47 9.94 -12.37
C TYR A 170 -1.70 10.37 -13.82
N VAL A 171 -1.92 9.38 -14.68
CA VAL A 171 -2.27 9.59 -16.09
C VAL A 171 -3.53 8.79 -16.38
N LYS A 172 -4.68 9.46 -16.44
CA LYS A 172 -6.00 8.82 -16.57
C LYS A 172 -6.05 7.68 -17.60
N ASN A 173 -5.47 7.88 -18.78
CA ASN A 173 -5.47 6.86 -19.83
C ASN A 173 -4.65 5.62 -19.44
N ARG A 174 -3.50 5.80 -18.78
CA ARG A 174 -2.68 4.66 -18.33
C ARG A 174 -3.38 3.83 -17.25
N TRP A 175 -4.12 4.48 -16.36
CA TRP A 175 -4.99 3.76 -15.40
C TRP A 175 -6.16 3.07 -16.10
N THR A 176 -6.79 3.74 -17.08
CA THR A 176 -7.97 3.20 -17.79
C THR A 176 -7.62 1.98 -18.65
N TYR A 177 -6.42 1.96 -19.23
CA TYR A 177 -5.98 0.93 -20.17
C TYR A 177 -4.98 -0.06 -19.58
N ASN A 178 -4.78 -0.04 -18.26
CA ASN A 178 -3.86 -0.94 -17.57
C ASN A 178 -2.41 -0.87 -18.09
N THR A 179 -1.91 0.35 -18.28
CA THR A 179 -0.58 0.66 -18.81
C THR A 179 0.19 1.63 -17.90
N VAL A 180 -0.05 1.57 -16.59
CA VAL A 180 0.51 2.50 -15.58
C VAL A 180 2.04 2.58 -15.70
N ASN A 181 2.70 1.43 -15.67
CA ASN A 181 4.16 1.33 -15.77
C ASN A 181 4.62 0.65 -17.06
N ALA A 182 3.79 0.68 -18.10
CA ALA A 182 4.13 0.08 -19.39
C ALA A 182 4.94 1.06 -20.28
N GLY A 183 5.97 0.52 -20.94
CA GLY A 183 6.73 1.23 -21.97
C GLY A 183 7.91 2.06 -21.45
N ASN A 184 8.55 2.79 -22.38
CA ASN A 184 9.90 3.36 -22.20
C ASN A 184 9.96 4.83 -21.73
N GLU A 185 8.83 5.50 -21.49
CA GLU A 185 8.86 6.94 -21.17
C GLU A 185 9.25 7.20 -19.71
N TYR A 186 8.39 6.75 -18.79
CA TYR A 186 8.55 6.82 -17.34
C TYR A 186 7.50 5.93 -16.68
N GLN A 187 7.81 5.51 -15.45
CA GLN A 187 6.89 4.75 -14.60
C GLN A 187 5.97 5.72 -13.86
N CYS A 188 4.65 5.49 -13.96
CA CYS A 188 3.66 6.33 -13.28
C CYS A 188 3.43 5.95 -11.82
N MET A 189 3.83 4.75 -11.39
CA MET A 189 3.69 4.30 -10.02
C MET A 189 4.88 3.43 -9.64
N THR A 190 5.90 4.04 -9.06
CA THR A 190 7.10 3.34 -8.63
C THR A 190 7.63 3.89 -7.31
N ILE A 191 8.82 3.48 -6.87
CA ILE A 191 9.38 3.85 -5.58
C ILE A 191 10.71 4.58 -5.75
N PHE A 192 11.08 5.38 -4.76
CA PHE A 192 12.47 5.82 -4.63
C PHE A 192 13.26 4.75 -3.88
N HIS A 193 14.08 4.02 -4.61
CA HIS A 193 14.99 3.01 -4.08
C HIS A 193 16.01 3.66 -3.15
N ALA A 194 15.92 3.40 -1.84
CA ALA A 194 16.82 4.06 -0.88
C ALA A 194 18.30 3.74 -1.13
N ASP A 195 18.63 2.60 -1.74
CA ASP A 195 19.99 2.24 -2.17
C ASP A 195 20.35 2.72 -3.59
N ASN A 196 19.41 3.37 -4.29
CA ASN A 196 19.54 3.83 -5.68
C ASN A 196 19.75 2.68 -6.69
N SER A 197 19.16 1.51 -6.43
CA SER A 197 19.12 0.35 -7.32
C SER A 197 17.69 -0.02 -7.67
N ASP A 198 17.35 -0.15 -8.95
CA ASP A 198 16.06 -0.66 -9.43
C ASP A 198 16.14 -2.14 -9.83
N ALA A 199 17.21 -2.84 -9.45
CA ALA A 199 17.37 -4.25 -9.73
C ALA A 199 16.31 -5.09 -9.00
N THR A 200 15.71 -6.04 -9.71
CA THR A 200 14.72 -6.97 -9.15
C THR A 200 15.08 -8.43 -9.37
N THR A 201 16.10 -8.69 -10.18
CA THR A 201 16.46 -10.03 -10.62
C THR A 201 17.95 -10.28 -10.53
N MET A 202 18.29 -11.57 -10.46
CA MET A 202 19.65 -12.06 -10.56
C MET A 202 19.74 -13.17 -11.62
N GLU A 203 20.87 -13.24 -12.30
CA GLU A 203 21.20 -14.36 -13.17
C GLU A 203 21.91 -15.47 -12.38
N TYR A 204 21.37 -16.69 -12.44
CA TYR A 204 22.02 -17.87 -11.89
C TYR A 204 21.91 -19.05 -12.85
N MET A 205 23.06 -19.65 -13.20
CA MET A 205 23.15 -20.78 -14.13
C MET A 205 22.45 -20.55 -15.50
N GLY A 206 22.44 -19.30 -15.98
CA GLY A 206 21.82 -18.93 -17.26
C GLY A 206 20.29 -18.79 -17.21
N GLN A 207 19.70 -18.70 -16.01
CA GLN A 207 18.30 -18.37 -15.80
C GLN A 207 18.18 -17.11 -14.93
N THR A 208 17.17 -16.31 -15.20
CA THR A 208 16.83 -15.11 -14.42
C THR A 208 15.87 -15.49 -13.31
N TYR A 209 16.18 -15.09 -12.09
CA TYR A 209 15.34 -15.29 -10.91
C TYR A 209 15.06 -13.96 -10.23
N LEU A 210 13.92 -13.84 -9.56
CA LEU A 210 13.68 -12.71 -8.66
C LEU A 210 14.73 -12.73 -7.53
N ASP A 211 15.43 -11.61 -7.37
CA ASP A 211 16.36 -11.42 -6.27
C ASP A 211 15.70 -10.60 -5.16
N VAL A 212 15.07 -11.31 -4.23
CA VAL A 212 14.43 -10.67 -3.06
C VAL A 212 15.42 -9.91 -2.17
N ASN A 213 16.74 -10.08 -2.36
CA ASN A 213 17.74 -9.35 -1.57
C ASN A 213 17.92 -7.91 -2.04
N GLU A 214 17.69 -7.62 -3.32
CA GLU A 214 17.75 -6.25 -3.85
C GLU A 214 16.73 -5.35 -3.12
N TYR A 215 15.54 -5.89 -2.83
CA TYR A 215 14.48 -5.17 -2.09
C TYR A 215 14.83 -4.80 -0.64
N PHE A 216 15.90 -5.36 -0.07
CA PHE A 216 16.35 -4.98 1.27
C PHE A 216 16.89 -3.54 1.30
N GLY A 217 17.40 -3.08 0.15
CA GLY A 217 17.93 -1.74 -0.08
C GLY A 217 16.89 -0.64 -0.20
N ASP A 218 15.65 -0.99 -0.58
CA ASP A 218 14.69 -0.04 -1.11
C ASP A 218 14.05 0.91 -0.09
N LEU A 219 13.95 0.50 1.19
CA LEU A 219 13.27 1.31 2.21
C LEU A 219 14.24 2.18 3.01
N TYR A 220 13.83 3.42 3.30
CA TYR A 220 14.63 4.34 4.11
C TYR A 220 14.48 4.08 5.63
N PRO A 221 15.52 4.28 6.44
CA PRO A 221 16.89 4.50 6.01
C PRO A 221 17.55 3.19 5.56
N HIS A 222 18.42 3.28 4.56
CA HIS A 222 19.25 2.17 4.13
C HIS A 222 20.74 2.46 4.40
N ARG A 223 21.42 1.52 5.05
CA ARG A 223 22.83 1.67 5.44
C ARG A 223 23.73 0.95 4.45
N VAL A 224 24.26 1.70 3.49
CA VAL A 224 25.16 1.18 2.44
C VAL A 224 26.52 0.77 3.00
N SER A 225 27.10 1.56 3.91
CA SER A 225 28.42 1.29 4.47
C SER A 225 28.59 1.76 5.90
N LEU A 226 29.81 1.65 6.47
CA LEU A 226 30.09 2.15 7.81
C LEU A 226 29.89 3.67 7.95
N THR A 227 30.04 4.39 6.84
CA THR A 227 30.06 5.86 6.78
C THR A 227 28.95 6.43 5.89
N GLU A 228 28.24 5.59 5.16
CA GLU A 228 27.20 5.97 4.21
C GLU A 228 25.86 5.38 4.62
N ASN A 229 24.87 6.25 4.75
CA ASN A 229 23.53 5.90 5.18
C ASN A 229 22.54 6.79 4.41
N HIS A 230 21.80 6.17 3.51
CA HIS A 230 20.77 6.83 2.73
C HIS A 230 19.53 6.97 3.60
N ASN A 231 19.37 8.17 4.16
CA ASN A 231 18.28 8.50 5.08
C ASN A 231 17.63 9.84 4.73
N SER A 232 17.67 10.18 3.45
CA SER A 232 17.07 11.39 2.93
C SER A 232 16.68 11.28 1.46
N LEU A 233 15.64 12.01 1.07
CA LEU A 233 15.25 12.29 -0.30
C LEU A 233 15.15 13.82 -0.47
N SER A 234 15.90 14.37 -1.43
CA SER A 234 16.06 15.80 -1.71
C SER A 234 16.81 16.04 -3.04
N ASP A 235 16.89 17.29 -3.48
CA ASP A 235 17.63 17.71 -4.69
C ASP A 235 19.08 17.20 -4.76
N THR A 236 19.70 16.93 -3.61
CA THR A 236 21.12 16.56 -3.50
C THR A 236 21.37 15.19 -2.88
N SER A 237 20.32 14.41 -2.61
CA SER A 237 20.48 13.04 -2.11
C SER A 237 20.69 12.05 -3.26
N THR A 238 21.01 10.81 -2.90
CA THR A 238 21.02 9.68 -3.82
C THR A 238 20.03 8.64 -3.27
N PRO A 239 18.91 8.36 -3.96
CA PRO A 239 18.42 9.02 -5.18
C PRO A 239 18.02 10.49 -4.94
N GLN A 240 17.91 11.26 -6.04
CA GLN A 240 17.36 12.62 -6.03
C GLN A 240 15.82 12.58 -6.03
N ASP A 241 15.18 13.64 -5.56
CA ASP A 241 13.72 13.82 -5.58
C ASP A 241 13.20 14.22 -6.97
N VAL A 242 13.42 13.33 -7.95
CA VAL A 242 13.08 13.56 -9.36
C VAL A 242 11.57 13.51 -9.63
N LEU A 243 11.15 14.28 -10.62
CA LEU A 243 9.79 14.30 -11.16
C LEU A 243 9.80 13.80 -12.62
N ASN A 244 8.67 13.25 -13.06
CA ASN A 244 8.32 12.93 -14.43
C ASN A 244 7.74 14.14 -15.18
N THR A 245 7.13 15.11 -14.46
CA THR A 245 6.59 16.34 -15.05
C THR A 245 7.21 17.58 -14.42
N PRO A 246 7.34 18.69 -15.17
CA PRO A 246 8.08 19.84 -14.67
C PRO A 246 7.40 20.50 -13.47
N ASN A 247 8.21 20.95 -12.51
CA ASN A 247 7.79 21.82 -11.43
C ASN A 247 7.53 23.25 -11.95
N THR A 248 6.99 24.12 -11.09
CA THR A 248 6.66 25.53 -11.40
C THR A 248 7.82 26.37 -11.92
N ASP A 249 9.06 26.00 -11.61
CA ASP A 249 10.28 26.66 -12.10
C ASP A 249 10.84 26.02 -13.39
N GLY A 250 10.18 24.98 -13.90
CA GLY A 250 10.58 24.23 -15.08
C GLY A 250 11.61 23.13 -14.83
N SER A 251 12.07 22.93 -13.58
CA SER A 251 12.92 21.80 -13.20
C SER A 251 12.11 20.49 -13.14
N TYR A 252 12.82 19.36 -13.06
CA TYR A 252 12.22 18.05 -12.78
C TYR A 252 12.62 17.56 -11.39
N LEU A 253 12.66 18.48 -10.42
CA LEU A 253 12.92 18.20 -9.02
C LEU A 253 11.74 18.67 -8.17
N MET A 254 11.37 17.90 -7.15
CA MET A 254 10.29 18.25 -6.24
C MET A 254 10.63 19.50 -5.42
N HIS A 255 11.92 19.81 -5.24
CA HIS A 255 12.39 20.91 -4.39
C HIS A 255 11.92 20.75 -2.94
N THR A 256 11.92 19.49 -2.49
CA THR A 256 11.56 19.15 -1.13
C THR A 256 12.69 18.45 -0.42
N SER A 257 12.59 18.28 0.90
CA SER A 257 13.55 17.49 1.65
C SER A 257 12.87 16.69 2.73
N VAL A 258 12.98 15.37 2.62
CA VAL A 258 12.62 14.41 3.66
C VAL A 258 13.94 13.90 4.21
N THR A 259 14.32 14.31 5.41
CA THR A 259 15.67 14.05 5.96
C THR A 259 15.61 13.45 7.34
N SER A 260 16.77 13.04 7.85
CA SER A 260 16.90 12.45 9.18
C SER A 260 15.97 11.24 9.36
N ILE A 261 15.76 10.46 8.29
CA ILE A 261 14.90 9.30 8.33
C ILE A 261 15.53 8.29 9.28
N THR A 262 14.76 7.88 10.29
CA THR A 262 15.22 6.91 11.29
C THR A 262 14.15 5.86 11.52
N LYS A 263 14.58 4.62 11.72
CA LYS A 263 13.73 3.51 12.11
C LYS A 263 14.06 3.09 13.54
N GLN A 264 13.05 3.03 14.40
CA GLN A 264 13.19 2.54 15.78
C GLN A 264 12.05 1.59 16.13
N SER A 265 12.37 0.32 16.36
CA SER A 265 11.37 -0.74 16.56
C SER A 265 10.42 -0.79 15.36
N ARG A 266 9.12 -0.52 15.58
CA ARG A 266 8.11 -0.48 14.51
C ARG A 266 7.89 0.89 13.88
N TYR A 267 8.48 1.93 14.44
CA TYR A 267 8.22 3.30 14.03
C TYR A 267 9.28 3.84 13.07
N VAL A 268 8.84 4.75 12.22
CA VAL A 268 9.71 5.64 11.44
C VAL A 268 9.55 7.08 11.91
N ASN A 269 10.64 7.86 11.84
CA ASN A 269 10.62 9.30 12.04
C ASN A 269 11.35 9.98 10.88
N PHE A 270 10.91 11.16 10.49
CA PHE A 270 11.60 11.99 9.50
C PHE A 270 11.32 13.48 9.71
N THR A 271 12.14 14.33 9.11
CA THR A 271 11.97 15.77 9.07
C THR A 271 11.62 16.19 7.65
N PHE A 272 10.54 16.93 7.49
CA PHE A 272 10.13 17.53 6.23
C PHE A 272 10.57 18.99 6.19
N MET A 273 11.27 19.38 5.13
CA MET A 273 11.71 20.75 4.84
C MET A 273 12.47 21.42 5.99
N ASN A 274 13.34 20.66 6.67
CA ASN A 274 14.10 21.11 7.85
C ASN A 274 13.23 21.65 9.00
N GLY A 275 11.98 21.20 9.08
CA GLY A 275 11.04 21.57 10.13
C GLY A 275 11.56 21.28 11.54
N THR A 276 11.23 22.18 12.45
CA THR A 276 11.59 22.05 13.87
C THR A 276 10.42 21.68 14.76
N LEU A 277 9.20 21.98 14.32
CA LEU A 277 7.96 21.69 15.04
C LEU A 277 7.40 20.32 14.63
N PRO A 278 6.72 19.59 15.53
CA PRO A 278 5.99 18.38 15.16
C PRO A 278 4.96 18.66 14.07
N TRP A 279 4.71 17.69 13.19
CA TRP A 279 3.57 17.76 12.27
C TRP A 279 2.27 17.87 13.07
N SER A 280 1.43 18.81 12.66
CA SER A 280 0.08 18.99 13.16
C SER A 280 -0.85 19.05 11.97
N ASP A 281 -1.96 18.32 12.04
CA ASP A 281 -3.00 18.34 11.02
C ASP A 281 -3.50 19.79 10.81
N PRO A 282 -3.32 20.39 9.62
CA PRO A 282 -3.72 21.78 9.37
C PRO A 282 -5.23 22.01 9.46
N ASP A 283 -6.05 20.95 9.29
CA ASP A 283 -7.51 21.04 9.39
C ASP A 283 -8.04 20.90 10.84
N GLY A 284 -7.14 20.68 11.82
CA GLY A 284 -7.47 20.76 13.23
C GLY A 284 -8.47 19.71 13.76
N ILE A 285 -8.88 18.74 12.94
CA ILE A 285 -9.54 17.54 13.45
C ILE A 285 -8.43 16.67 14.05
N GLN A 286 -8.04 16.99 15.28
CA GLN A 286 -7.48 15.96 16.13
C GLN A 286 -8.47 14.80 16.10
N GLU A 287 -7.97 13.57 16.00
CA GLU A 287 -8.80 12.43 16.38
C GLU A 287 -9.51 12.84 17.66
N VAL A 288 -10.84 12.89 17.62
CA VAL A 288 -11.59 12.78 18.84
C VAL A 288 -11.21 11.40 19.32
N THR A 289 -10.17 11.32 20.16
CA THR A 289 -9.96 10.16 20.99
C THR A 289 -11.24 10.13 21.78
N ALA A 290 -12.20 9.31 21.34
CA ALA A 290 -13.32 8.99 22.18
C ALA A 290 -12.65 8.32 23.38
N GLN A 291 -12.43 9.09 24.44
CA GLN A 291 -12.27 8.58 25.79
C GLN A 291 -13.61 7.96 26.26
N GLY A 292 -14.37 7.37 25.35
CA GLY A 292 -15.47 6.50 25.62
C GLY A 292 -14.98 5.11 25.28
N GLN A 293 -14.69 4.31 26.31
CA GLN A 293 -14.97 2.88 26.19
C GLN A 293 -16.36 2.78 25.56
N ALA A 294 -16.45 2.20 24.36
CA ALA A 294 -17.73 2.06 23.69
C ALA A 294 -18.67 1.32 24.65
N ALA A 295 -19.73 1.99 25.07
CA ALA A 295 -20.57 1.54 26.17
C ALA A 295 -21.08 0.11 25.92
N ALA A 296 -21.12 -0.73 26.94
CA ALA A 296 -21.73 -2.05 26.83
C ALA A 296 -23.16 -1.93 26.28
N GLY A 297 -23.54 -2.81 25.36
CA GLY A 297 -24.84 -2.74 24.69
C GLY A 297 -24.93 -3.56 23.41
N VAL A 298 -26.08 -3.45 22.74
CA VAL A 298 -26.39 -4.13 21.50
C VAL A 298 -26.32 -3.13 20.35
N TYR A 299 -25.62 -3.49 19.28
CA TYR A 299 -25.35 -2.66 18.12
C TYR A 299 -25.83 -3.35 16.86
N ASN A 300 -26.33 -2.59 15.87
CA ASN A 300 -26.58 -3.11 14.54
C ASN A 300 -25.25 -3.30 13.77
N LEU A 301 -25.31 -3.92 12.58
CA LEU A 301 -24.11 -4.18 11.76
C LEU A 301 -23.42 -2.91 11.23
N SER A 302 -24.10 -1.76 11.27
CA SER A 302 -23.55 -0.45 10.95
C SER A 302 -22.90 0.24 12.16
N GLY A 303 -22.81 -0.43 13.32
CA GLY A 303 -22.15 0.09 14.52
C GLY A 303 -23.01 1.05 15.36
N VAL A 304 -24.30 1.19 15.08
CA VAL A 304 -25.23 2.04 15.85
C VAL A 304 -25.78 1.25 17.04
N ARG A 305 -25.72 1.83 18.25
CA ARG A 305 -26.29 1.22 19.46
C ARG A 305 -27.83 1.22 19.36
N VAL A 306 -28.42 0.03 19.41
CA VAL A 306 -29.86 -0.19 19.30
C VAL A 306 -30.50 -0.62 20.62
N SER A 307 -29.71 -1.11 21.58
CA SER A 307 -30.17 -1.38 22.95
C SER A 307 -29.05 -1.32 23.98
N GLN A 308 -29.40 -1.12 25.24
CA GLN A 308 -28.48 -1.24 26.37
C GLN A 308 -28.45 -2.67 26.94
N GLU A 309 -29.55 -3.42 26.77
CA GLU A 309 -29.73 -4.73 27.37
C GLU A 309 -29.41 -5.83 26.36
N LYS A 310 -28.49 -6.73 26.72
CA LYS A 310 -28.07 -7.85 25.87
C LYS A 310 -29.25 -8.70 25.41
N ASP A 311 -30.28 -8.84 26.24
CA ASP A 311 -31.44 -9.71 26.02
C ASP A 311 -32.73 -8.94 25.71
N ASP A 312 -32.62 -7.69 25.26
CA ASP A 312 -33.77 -6.91 24.80
C ASP A 312 -34.57 -7.66 23.73
N VAL A 313 -35.78 -8.07 24.10
CA VAL A 313 -36.73 -8.85 23.30
C VAL A 313 -37.58 -7.98 22.39
N SER A 314 -37.49 -6.64 22.51
CA SER A 314 -38.20 -5.70 21.64
C SER A 314 -37.47 -5.46 20.32
N LEU A 315 -36.22 -5.89 20.21
CA LEU A 315 -35.44 -5.78 18.98
C LEU A 315 -36.02 -6.67 17.87
N PRO A 316 -36.15 -6.17 16.63
CA PRO A 316 -36.54 -6.99 15.49
C PRO A 316 -35.60 -8.18 15.29
N HIS A 317 -36.10 -9.25 14.69
CA HIS A 317 -35.27 -10.39 14.33
C HIS A 317 -34.11 -9.96 13.42
N GLY A 318 -32.90 -10.37 13.76
CA GLY A 318 -31.71 -9.87 13.08
C GLY A 318 -30.39 -10.30 13.70
N ILE A 319 -29.31 -9.84 13.07
CA ILE A 319 -27.95 -10.05 13.54
C ILE A 319 -27.48 -8.78 14.22
N TYR A 320 -26.99 -8.93 15.44
CA TYR A 320 -26.51 -7.84 16.28
C TYR A 320 -25.10 -8.11 16.79
N ILE A 321 -24.40 -7.05 17.17
CA ILE A 321 -23.14 -7.10 17.88
C ILE A 321 -23.42 -6.72 19.34
N VAL A 322 -23.20 -7.65 20.26
CA VAL A 322 -23.27 -7.38 21.70
C VAL A 322 -21.87 -7.06 22.19
N ARG A 323 -21.69 -5.89 22.81
CA ARG A 323 -20.44 -5.51 23.46
C ARG A 323 -20.60 -5.55 24.98
N ASP A 324 -19.68 -6.24 25.65
CA ASP A 324 -19.66 -6.30 27.13
C ASP A 324 -18.93 -5.10 27.75
N GLN A 325 -18.93 -5.03 29.09
CA GLN A 325 -18.27 -3.94 29.83
C GLN A 325 -16.74 -3.98 29.72
N GLU A 326 -16.17 -5.10 29.29
CA GLU A 326 -14.74 -5.29 29.05
C GLU A 326 -14.35 -4.95 27.59
N GLY A 327 -15.33 -4.51 26.77
CA GLY A 327 -15.13 -4.12 25.37
C GLY A 327 -15.15 -5.28 24.38
N ARG A 328 -15.36 -6.52 24.82
CA ARG A 328 -15.42 -7.69 23.95
C ARG A 328 -16.74 -7.70 23.19
N SER A 329 -16.67 -8.02 21.90
CA SER A 329 -17.83 -8.03 21.02
C SER A 329 -18.19 -9.46 20.60
N THR A 330 -19.48 -9.81 20.64
CA THR A 330 -20.01 -11.10 20.21
C THR A 330 -21.16 -10.90 19.24
N LYS A 331 -21.12 -11.61 18.11
CA LYS A 331 -22.21 -11.61 17.13
C LYS A 331 -23.33 -12.52 17.64
N VAL A 332 -24.55 -12.00 17.74
CA VAL A 332 -25.73 -12.76 18.18
C VAL A 332 -26.83 -12.66 17.14
N ARG A 333 -27.62 -13.72 17.04
CA ARG A 333 -28.87 -13.74 16.27
C ARG A 333 -30.02 -13.64 17.26
N LYS A 334 -30.87 -12.64 17.10
CA LYS A 334 -32.12 -12.50 17.85
C LYS A 334 -33.31 -12.72 16.92
#